data_AF-A0A8T4VYG0-F1
#
_entry.id   AF-A0A8T4VYG0-F1
#
_cell.length_a   1.000
_cell.length_b   1.000
_cell.length_c   1.000
_cell.angle_alpha   90.00
_cell.angle_beta   90.00
_cell.angle_gamma   90.00
#
_symmetry.space_group_name_H-M   'P 1'
#
loop_
_entity.id
_entity.type
_entity.pdbx_description
1 polymer ?
#
loop_
_entity_poly.entity_id
_entity_poly.type
_entity_poly.pdbx_seq_one_letter_code
_entity_poly.pdbx_strand_id
1 'polypeptide(L)'
;MDRIGTYHIKPFSTQRKNVTLIIKEGWKKHTIHTLIEIDVTNARKKIRNYAEQTGEKLSFTGWIITCAAKALSDHKELNAIRKGRNKIIYFDDVDIPIPVERTMDNEKIPMAYILRKANEKTLLEITKEIRTVQKQDVAGSKQVLGSEFTLLEKIAFKSPMILKKLLLFFVQRSPLLKKKHMGTLGVTAVGMKGSLPGWIIPLGGTTTILFVIGGITKKPGV
;
A
#
# COMPACT_ATOMS: atom_id res chain seq x y z
N MET A 1 -33.23 27.75 20.18
CA MET A 1 -31.79 27.44 20.10
C MET A 1 -31.49 26.94 18.71
N ASP A 2 -30.61 27.61 17.99
CA ASP A 2 -30.07 27.10 16.73
C ASP A 2 -29.35 25.77 17.03
N ARG A 3 -29.83 24.69 16.41
CA ARG A 3 -29.32 23.32 16.64
C ARG A 3 -28.11 23.01 15.75
N ILE A 4 -27.76 23.88 14.82
CA ILE A 4 -26.72 23.64 13.81
C ILE A 4 -25.40 24.28 14.22
N GLY A 5 -25.43 25.52 14.73
CA GLY A 5 -24.22 26.26 15.09
C GLY A 5 -23.40 26.71 13.87
N THR A 6 -22.17 27.14 14.10
CA THR A 6 -21.30 27.68 13.04
C THR A 6 -20.56 26.58 12.28
N TYR A 7 -20.44 26.72 10.96
CA TYR A 7 -19.70 25.79 10.10
C TYR A 7 -18.98 26.51 8.96
N HIS A 8 -18.00 25.85 8.35
CA HIS A 8 -17.28 26.34 7.18
C HIS A 8 -17.29 25.28 6.06
N ILE A 9 -17.38 25.74 4.82
CA ILE A 9 -17.38 24.87 3.63
C ILE A 9 -16.00 24.93 2.99
N LYS A 10 -15.39 23.77 2.75
CA LYS A 10 -14.19 23.62 1.93
C LYS A 10 -14.49 22.74 0.71
N PRO A 11 -14.02 23.10 -0.50
CA PRO A 11 -14.18 22.25 -1.67
C PRO A 11 -13.56 20.86 -1.46
N PHE A 12 -14.24 19.82 -1.93
CA PHE A 12 -13.70 18.47 -1.94
C PHE A 12 -12.67 18.34 -3.08
N SER A 13 -11.38 18.30 -2.72
CA SER A 13 -10.27 18.37 -3.68
C SER A 13 -10.32 17.23 -4.70
N THR A 14 -9.78 17.47 -5.91
CA THR A 14 -9.69 16.46 -6.97
C THR A 14 -8.98 15.20 -6.49
N GLN A 15 -8.02 15.34 -5.57
CA GLN A 15 -7.28 14.21 -5.03
C GLN A 15 -8.12 13.36 -4.09
N ARG A 16 -8.94 13.99 -3.24
CA ARG A 16 -9.93 13.26 -2.45
C ARG A 16 -10.96 12.55 -3.34
N LYS A 17 -11.42 13.19 -4.43
CA LYS A 17 -12.30 12.54 -5.43
C LYS A 17 -11.65 11.30 -6.04
N ASN A 18 -10.36 11.37 -6.40
CA ASN A 18 -9.61 10.25 -6.96
C ASN A 18 -9.45 9.11 -5.93
N VAL A 19 -9.14 9.42 -4.67
CA VAL A 19 -9.04 8.43 -3.58
C VAL A 19 -10.39 7.75 -3.35
N THR A 20 -11.48 8.51 -3.27
CA THR A 20 -12.84 7.95 -3.11
C THR A 20 -13.20 7.00 -4.24
N LEU A 21 -12.81 7.29 -5.49
CA LEU A 21 -13.04 6.40 -6.62
C LEU A 21 -12.36 5.04 -6.42
N ILE A 22 -11.09 5.02 -6.03
CA ILE A 22 -10.32 3.78 -5.79
C ILE A 22 -10.91 2.97 -4.63
N ILE A 23 -11.20 3.64 -3.51
CA ILE A 23 -11.74 2.98 -2.31
C ILE A 23 -13.11 2.35 -2.61
N LYS A 24 -14.01 3.08 -3.30
CA LYS A 24 -15.33 2.56 -3.69
C LYS A 24 -15.25 1.28 -4.52
N GLU A 25 -14.23 1.14 -5.37
CA GLU A 25 -14.04 -0.10 -6.12
C GLU A 25 -13.45 -1.22 -5.25
N GLY A 26 -12.53 -0.89 -4.33
CA GLY A 26 -12.02 -1.85 -3.34
C GLY A 26 -13.13 -2.48 -2.49
N TRP A 27 -14.14 -1.70 -2.11
CA TRP A 27 -15.29 -2.14 -1.31
C TRP A 27 -16.16 -3.20 -2.00
N LYS A 28 -16.13 -3.27 -3.33
CA LYS A 28 -16.96 -4.24 -4.07
C LYS A 28 -16.40 -5.65 -4.03
N LYS A 29 -15.19 -5.85 -3.50
CA LYS A 29 -14.61 -7.19 -3.40
C LYS A 29 -15.16 -7.93 -2.19
N HIS A 30 -15.55 -9.17 -2.43
CA HIS A 30 -15.80 -10.13 -1.36
C HIS A 30 -14.45 -10.45 -0.69
N THR A 31 -14.29 -9.95 0.53
CA THR A 31 -13.05 -10.04 1.30
C THR A 31 -13.34 -10.80 2.59
N ILE A 32 -12.48 -11.75 2.94
CA ILE A 32 -12.48 -12.40 4.25
C ILE A 32 -11.39 -11.72 5.07
N HIS A 33 -11.72 -11.36 6.31
CA HIS A 33 -10.77 -10.75 7.24
C HIS A 33 -10.24 -11.80 8.21
N THR A 34 -8.92 -11.86 8.35
CA THR A 34 -8.24 -12.69 9.33
C THR A 34 -7.35 -11.81 10.19
N LEU A 35 -7.47 -11.97 11.51
CA LEU A 35 -6.75 -11.19 12.50
C LEU A 35 -5.77 -12.13 13.21
N ILE A 36 -4.48 -11.77 13.22
CA ILE A 36 -3.42 -12.60 13.82
C ILE A 36 -2.47 -11.73 14.65
N GLU A 37 -2.08 -12.23 15.82
CA GLU A 37 -1.07 -11.60 16.66
C GLU A 37 0.25 -12.31 16.44
N ILE A 38 1.33 -11.53 16.28
CA ILE A 38 2.66 -12.06 15.99
C ILE A 38 3.63 -11.46 17.01
N ASP A 39 4.37 -12.32 17.71
CA ASP A 39 5.50 -11.89 18.51
C ASP A 39 6.64 -11.41 17.61
N VAL A 40 7.00 -10.13 17.75
CA VAL A 40 8.07 -9.46 16.99
C VAL A 40 9.26 -9.09 17.87
N THR A 41 9.33 -9.56 19.11
CA THR A 41 10.34 -9.20 20.12
C THR A 41 11.74 -9.52 19.64
N ASN A 42 11.96 -10.76 19.20
CA ASN A 42 13.25 -11.20 18.67
C ASN A 42 13.63 -10.47 17.38
N ALA A 43 12.68 -10.25 16.48
CA ALA A 43 12.93 -9.50 15.24
C ALA A 43 13.37 -8.05 15.52
N ARG A 44 12.67 -7.37 16.44
CA ARG A 44 13.02 -5.99 16.85
C ARG A 44 14.37 -5.92 17.57
N LYS A 45 14.70 -6.92 18.40
CA LYS A 45 16.03 -7.02 19.03
C LYS A 45 17.12 -7.17 17.98
N LYS A 46 16.97 -8.09 17.02
CA LYS A 46 17.94 -8.28 15.93
C LYS A 46 18.12 -7.02 15.08
N ILE A 47 17.04 -6.34 14.72
CA ILE A 47 17.09 -5.07 13.97
C ILE A 47 17.86 -3.98 14.74
N ARG A 48 17.66 -3.91 16.07
CA ARG A 48 18.38 -2.95 16.92
C ARG A 48 19.86 -3.27 17.01
N ASN A 49 20.20 -4.53 17.31
CA ASN A 49 21.59 -4.98 17.40
C ASN A 49 22.32 -4.76 16.07
N TYR A 50 21.67 -5.03 14.94
CA TYR A 50 22.24 -4.76 13.63
C TYR A 50 22.56 -3.27 13.45
N ALA A 51 21.66 -2.37 13.88
CA ALA A 51 21.89 -0.94 13.82
C ALA A 51 23.03 -0.48 14.74
N GLU A 52 23.16 -1.08 15.93
CA GLU A 52 24.26 -0.81 16.86
C GLU A 52 25.62 -1.27 16.33
N GLN A 53 25.66 -2.42 15.63
CA GLN A 53 26.89 -2.99 15.08
C GLN A 53 27.36 -2.34 13.78
N THR A 54 26.43 -1.95 12.91
CA THR A 54 26.74 -1.51 11.53
C THR A 54 26.50 -0.02 11.30
N GLY A 55 25.79 0.67 12.20
CA GLY A 55 25.29 2.03 11.98
C GLY A 55 24.08 2.12 11.03
N GLU A 56 23.78 1.05 10.29
CA GLU A 56 22.68 1.01 9.32
C GLU A 56 21.36 0.64 10.02
N LYS A 57 20.42 1.58 10.04
CA LYS A 57 19.08 1.33 10.61
C LYS A 57 18.24 0.55 9.59
N LEU A 58 17.74 -0.63 9.91
CA LEU A 58 16.78 -1.35 9.05
C LEU A 58 15.34 -0.86 9.27
N SER A 59 14.51 -0.90 8.23
CA SER A 59 13.08 -0.58 8.34
C SER A 59 12.29 -1.77 8.89
N PHE A 60 11.54 -1.58 9.97
CA PHE A 60 10.66 -2.64 10.48
C PHE A 60 9.54 -2.98 9.48
N THR A 61 8.97 -1.97 8.81
CA THR A 61 8.03 -2.21 7.71
C THR A 61 8.71 -2.95 6.56
N GLY A 62 9.96 -2.59 6.24
CA GLY A 62 10.76 -3.31 5.24
C GLY A 62 10.99 -4.78 5.59
N TRP A 63 11.19 -5.08 6.87
CA TRP A 63 11.30 -6.45 7.37
C TRP A 63 9.98 -7.22 7.19
N ILE A 64 8.84 -6.65 7.55
CA ILE A 64 7.52 -7.27 7.30
C ILE A 64 7.29 -7.51 5.81
N ILE A 65 7.63 -6.54 4.96
CA ILE A 65 7.52 -6.66 3.49
C ILE A 65 8.39 -7.80 2.98
N THR A 66 9.61 -7.95 3.49
CA THR A 66 10.52 -9.05 3.12
C THR A 66 9.91 -10.40 3.50
N CYS A 67 9.39 -10.53 4.72
CA CYS A 67 8.70 -11.75 5.17
C CYS A 67 7.47 -12.05 4.31
N ALA A 68 6.66 -11.05 4.01
CA ALA A 68 5.46 -11.20 3.20
C ALA A 68 5.78 -11.60 1.75
N ALA A 69 6.79 -10.98 1.14
CA ALA A 69 7.24 -11.32 -0.20
C ALA A 69 7.79 -12.75 -0.27
N LYS A 70 8.54 -13.18 0.75
CA LYS A 70 9.04 -14.55 0.86
C LYS A 70 7.89 -15.55 0.99
N ALA A 71 6.93 -15.30 1.88
CA ALA A 71 5.76 -16.18 2.04
C ALA A 71 4.95 -16.35 0.75
N LEU A 72 4.76 -15.28 -0.04
CA LEU A 72 4.07 -15.36 -1.33
C LEU A 72 4.88 -16.06 -2.42
N SER A 73 6.22 -16.02 -2.32
CA SER A 73 7.09 -16.79 -3.22
C SER A 73 7.00 -18.28 -2.95
N ASP A 74 6.89 -18.65 -1.67
CA ASP A 74 6.78 -20.04 -1.22
C ASP A 74 5.35 -20.59 -1.42
N HIS A 75 4.34 -19.71 -1.44
CA HIS A 75 2.92 -20.04 -1.67
C HIS A 75 2.33 -19.23 -2.82
N LYS A 76 2.68 -19.60 -4.06
CA LYS A 76 2.33 -18.85 -5.28
C LYS A 76 0.82 -18.69 -5.51
N GLU A 77 0.01 -19.56 -4.92
CA GLU A 77 -1.46 -19.50 -4.95
C GLU A 77 -2.00 -18.21 -4.34
N LEU A 78 -1.27 -17.62 -3.41
CA LEU A 78 -1.58 -16.34 -2.79
C LEU A 78 -1.18 -15.15 -3.67
N ASN A 79 -0.25 -15.34 -4.62
CA ASN A 79 0.20 -14.34 -5.58
C ASN A 79 -0.49 -14.48 -6.95
N ALA A 80 -1.82 -14.60 -6.93
CA ALA A 80 -2.62 -14.86 -8.12
C ALA A 80 -3.80 -13.90 -8.29
N ILE A 81 -4.29 -13.74 -9.52
CA ILE A 81 -5.44 -12.89 -9.87
C ILE A 81 -6.35 -13.62 -10.88
N ARG A 82 -7.65 -13.65 -10.59
CA ARG A 82 -8.68 -14.20 -11.49
C ARG A 82 -8.76 -13.43 -12.82
N LYS A 83 -8.73 -14.14 -13.94
CA LYS A 83 -8.93 -13.63 -15.31
C LYS A 83 -10.26 -14.10 -15.86
N GLY A 84 -11.21 -13.17 -16.05
CA GLY A 84 -12.55 -13.52 -16.54
C GLY A 84 -13.27 -14.47 -15.58
N ARG A 85 -14.05 -15.43 -16.11
CA ARG A 85 -14.82 -16.38 -15.29
C ARG A 85 -14.03 -17.64 -14.91
N ASN A 86 -13.15 -18.12 -15.78
CA ASN A 86 -12.67 -19.51 -15.74
C ASN A 86 -11.14 -19.65 -15.66
N LYS A 87 -10.39 -18.57 -15.47
CA LYS A 87 -8.92 -18.60 -15.44
C LYS A 87 -8.37 -17.87 -14.23
N ILE A 88 -7.22 -18.32 -13.75
CA ILE A 88 -6.43 -17.67 -12.71
C ILE A 88 -5.03 -17.48 -13.28
N ILE A 89 -4.45 -16.28 -13.10
CA ILE A 89 -3.05 -16.00 -13.45
C ILE A 89 -2.25 -15.97 -12.15
N TYR A 90 -1.18 -16.76 -12.11
CA TYR A 90 -0.19 -16.76 -11.04
C TYR A 90 0.99 -15.89 -11.46
N PHE A 91 1.60 -15.19 -10.52
CA PHE A 91 2.77 -14.37 -10.76
C PHE A 91 3.95 -14.88 -9.94
N ASP A 92 5.13 -14.93 -10.55
CA ASP A 92 6.38 -15.25 -9.84
C ASP A 92 6.90 -14.03 -9.07
N ASP A 93 6.78 -12.85 -9.68
CA ASP A 93 7.19 -11.60 -9.05
C ASP A 93 6.11 -11.09 -8.07
N VAL A 94 6.54 -10.74 -6.85
CA VAL A 94 5.68 -10.12 -5.83
C VAL A 94 5.86 -8.60 -5.87
N ASP A 95 4.81 -7.89 -6.29
CA ASP A 95 4.82 -6.43 -6.33
C ASP A 95 3.97 -5.87 -5.19
N ILE A 96 4.60 -5.04 -4.35
CA ILE A 96 3.99 -4.61 -3.08
C ILE A 96 3.73 -3.10 -3.09
N PRO A 97 2.49 -2.64 -3.35
CA PRO A 97 2.11 -1.26 -3.06
C PRO A 97 2.15 -0.98 -1.56
N ILE A 98 2.83 0.11 -1.21
CA ILE A 98 2.85 0.69 0.12
C ILE A 98 2.33 2.13 0.08
N PRO A 99 1.46 2.54 1.02
CA PRO A 99 1.06 3.93 1.13
C PRO A 99 2.20 4.75 1.75
N VAL A 100 2.59 5.81 1.07
CA VAL A 100 3.54 6.83 1.53
C VAL A 100 2.80 8.16 1.57
N GLU A 101 2.77 8.79 2.73
CA GLU A 101 2.19 10.12 2.90
C GLU A 101 3.11 11.15 2.26
N ARG A 102 2.56 11.98 1.37
CA ARG A 102 3.30 13.05 0.69
C ARG A 102 2.52 14.35 0.78
N THR A 103 3.23 15.46 0.90
CA THR A 103 2.62 16.79 0.89
C THR A 103 2.65 17.34 -0.53
N MET A 104 1.49 17.76 -1.04
CA MET A 104 1.35 18.42 -2.34
C MET A 104 0.31 19.53 -2.18
N ASP A 105 0.60 20.74 -2.65
CA ASP A 105 -0.28 21.90 -2.52
C ASP A 105 -0.78 22.13 -1.06
N ASN A 106 0.12 21.98 -0.07
CA ASN A 106 -0.18 22.01 1.37
C ASN A 106 -1.23 20.98 1.86
N GLU A 107 -1.62 19.99 1.04
CA GLU A 107 -2.45 18.85 1.44
C GLU A 107 -1.58 17.59 1.60
N LYS A 108 -1.76 16.86 2.70
CA LYS A 108 -1.15 15.54 2.88
C LYS A 108 -1.99 14.50 2.17
N ILE A 109 -1.41 13.82 1.18
CA ILE A 109 -2.09 12.85 0.33
C ILE A 109 -1.41 11.50 0.49
N PRO A 110 -2.17 10.42 0.77
CA PRO A 110 -1.64 9.06 0.75
C PRO A 110 -1.40 8.63 -0.70
N MET A 111 -0.15 8.35 -1.01
CA MET A 111 0.28 7.91 -2.33
C MET A 111 0.77 6.48 -2.29
N ALA A 112 0.28 5.62 -3.18
CA ALA A 112 0.86 4.29 -3.33
C ALA A 112 2.23 4.38 -4.03
N TYR A 113 3.24 3.72 -3.49
CA TYR A 113 4.49 3.39 -4.16
C TYR A 113 4.59 1.87 -4.28
N ILE A 114 4.93 1.35 -5.46
CA ILE A 114 4.99 -0.10 -5.68
C ILE A 114 6.44 -0.56 -5.61
N LEU A 115 6.78 -1.32 -4.57
CA LEU A 115 8.02 -2.07 -4.49
C LEU A 115 7.95 -3.22 -5.50
N ARG A 116 8.65 -3.07 -6.62
CA ARG A 116 8.71 -4.10 -7.66
C ARG A 116 9.57 -5.26 -7.25
N LYS A 117 9.14 -6.47 -7.59
CA LYS A 117 9.89 -7.72 -7.36
C LYS A 117 10.45 -7.80 -5.94
N ALA A 118 9.62 -7.50 -4.95
CA ALA A 118 10.05 -7.41 -3.56
C ALA A 118 10.63 -8.74 -3.03
N ASN A 119 10.26 -9.85 -3.65
CA ASN A 119 10.79 -11.18 -3.37
C ASN A 119 12.24 -11.42 -3.85
N GLU A 120 12.72 -10.63 -4.81
CA GLU A 120 14.11 -10.70 -5.30
C GLU A 120 15.04 -9.74 -4.53
N LYS A 121 14.49 -8.88 -3.66
CA LYS A 121 15.24 -7.84 -2.95
C LYS A 121 15.61 -8.24 -1.54
N THR A 122 16.78 -7.80 -1.11
CA THR A 122 17.21 -7.89 0.29
C THR A 122 16.47 -6.86 1.17
N LEU A 123 16.45 -7.13 2.48
CA LEU A 123 15.89 -6.19 3.47
C LEU A 123 16.57 -4.82 3.44
N LEU A 124 17.87 -4.76 3.18
CA LEU A 124 18.60 -3.50 3.11
C LEU A 124 18.17 -2.69 1.87
N GLU A 125 18.01 -3.34 0.71
CA GLU A 125 17.53 -2.69 -0.51
C GLU A 125 16.11 -2.16 -0.33
N ILE A 126 15.18 -2.98 0.20
CA ILE A 126 13.82 -2.55 0.51
C ILE A 126 13.83 -1.36 1.48
N THR A 127 14.69 -1.40 2.51
CA THR A 127 14.82 -0.30 3.48
C THR A 127 15.28 0.99 2.79
N LYS A 128 16.32 0.91 1.95
CA LYS A 128 16.86 2.06 1.21
C LYS A 128 15.82 2.63 0.25
N GLU A 129 15.11 1.78 -0.48
CA GLU A 129 14.04 2.18 -1.42
C GLU A 129 12.91 2.91 -0.70
N ILE A 130 12.38 2.35 0.40
CA ILE A 130 11.34 3.01 1.22
C ILE A 130 11.79 4.39 1.69
N ARG A 131 13.03 4.51 2.20
CA ARG A 131 13.57 5.79 2.69
C ARG A 131 13.73 6.82 1.59
N THR A 132 14.22 6.40 0.42
CA THR A 132 14.35 7.27 -0.75
C THR A 132 12.99 7.82 -1.16
N VAL A 133 11.97 6.97 -1.21
CA VAL A 133 10.60 7.35 -1.59
C VAL A 133 9.95 8.29 -0.58
N GLN A 134 10.27 8.15 0.71
CA GLN A 134 9.81 9.03 1.78
C GLN A 134 10.47 10.42 1.76
N LYS A 135 11.74 10.50 1.32
CA LYS A 135 12.51 11.75 1.25
C LYS A 135 12.33 12.54 -0.05
N GLN A 136 11.80 11.92 -1.10
CA GLN A 136 11.57 12.59 -2.37
C GLN A 136 10.44 13.63 -2.26
N ASP A 137 10.81 14.91 -2.32
CA ASP A 137 9.86 16.01 -2.50
C ASP A 137 9.25 15.98 -3.90
N VAL A 138 7.95 16.29 -3.98
CA VAL A 138 7.19 16.19 -5.22
C VAL A 138 7.38 17.46 -6.04
N ALA A 139 8.29 17.43 -7.02
CA ALA A 139 8.05 18.17 -8.26
C ALA A 139 6.93 17.43 -9.02
N GLY A 140 5.87 18.13 -9.40
CA GLY A 140 4.52 17.65 -9.77
C GLY A 140 4.37 16.68 -10.96
N SER A 141 5.37 15.87 -11.30
CA SER A 141 5.37 14.94 -12.43
C SER A 141 5.72 13.48 -12.09
N LYS A 142 6.24 13.20 -10.88
CA LYS A 142 6.60 11.83 -10.44
C LYS A 142 5.59 11.28 -9.45
N GLN A 143 4.56 10.56 -9.93
CA GLN A 143 3.60 9.93 -9.02
C GLN A 143 3.28 8.47 -9.40
N VAL A 144 3.19 7.66 -8.34
CA VAL A 144 2.65 6.29 -8.21
C VAL A 144 3.54 5.10 -8.61
N LEU A 145 4.45 5.21 -9.58
CA LEU A 145 5.10 4.01 -10.15
C LEU A 145 6.62 3.87 -9.94
N GLY A 146 7.26 4.85 -9.30
CA GLY A 146 8.73 4.94 -9.31
C GLY A 146 9.32 5.36 -10.67
N SER A 147 8.47 5.51 -11.69
CA SER A 147 8.78 6.04 -13.02
C SER A 147 7.96 7.31 -13.30
N GLU A 148 8.37 8.08 -14.30
CA GLU A 148 7.51 9.15 -14.84
C GLU A 148 6.20 8.56 -15.38
N PHE A 149 5.11 9.30 -15.25
CA PHE A 149 3.87 8.90 -15.90
C PHE A 149 4.08 8.81 -17.40
N THR A 150 3.64 7.69 -17.98
CA THR A 150 3.42 7.63 -19.42
C THR A 150 2.43 8.72 -19.83
N LEU A 151 2.53 9.21 -21.06
CA LEU A 151 1.64 10.25 -21.58
C LEU A 151 0.15 9.89 -21.37
N LEU A 152 -0.17 8.60 -21.55
CA LEU A 152 -1.49 8.01 -21.33
C LEU A 152 -1.95 8.10 -19.86
N GLU A 153 -1.06 7.87 -18.90
CA GLU A 153 -1.40 7.99 -17.47
C GLU A 153 -1.66 9.44 -17.09
N LYS A 154 -0.87 10.40 -17.59
CA LYS A 154 -1.11 11.84 -17.36
C LYS A 154 -2.50 12.25 -17.87
N ILE A 155 -2.87 11.78 -19.06
CA ILE A 155 -4.19 12.02 -19.66
C ILE A 155 -5.28 11.36 -18.82
N ALA A 156 -5.10 10.10 -18.40
CA ALA A 156 -6.05 9.41 -17.53
C ALA A 156 -6.28 10.14 -16.20
N PHE A 157 -5.23 10.68 -15.58
CA PHE A 157 -5.33 11.42 -14.31
C PHE A 157 -6.05 12.77 -14.45
N LYS A 158 -5.94 13.45 -15.61
CA LYS A 158 -6.66 14.71 -15.88
C LYS A 158 -8.05 14.52 -16.46
N SER A 159 -8.42 13.29 -16.83
CA SER A 159 -9.70 13.01 -17.47
C SER A 159 -10.92 13.17 -16.54
N PRO A 160 -12.13 13.36 -17.12
CA PRO A 160 -13.37 13.39 -16.35
C PRO A 160 -13.61 12.11 -15.54
N MET A 161 -14.37 12.21 -14.45
CA MET A 161 -14.61 11.10 -13.52
C MET A 161 -15.22 9.86 -14.18
N ILE A 162 -16.07 10.04 -15.20
CA ILE A 162 -16.69 8.95 -15.96
C ILE A 162 -15.61 8.13 -16.69
N LEU A 163 -14.67 8.80 -17.36
CA LEU A 163 -13.59 8.12 -18.07
C LEU A 163 -12.65 7.41 -17.09
N LYS A 164 -12.30 8.05 -15.97
CA LYS A 164 -11.50 7.41 -14.90
C LYS A 164 -12.15 6.12 -14.39
N LYS A 165 -13.46 6.16 -14.15
CA LYS A 165 -14.22 4.98 -13.70
C LYS A 165 -14.17 3.87 -14.74
N LEU A 166 -14.31 4.20 -16.03
CA LEU A 166 -14.23 3.25 -17.12
C LEU A 166 -12.82 2.64 -17.25
N LEU A 167 -11.77 3.47 -17.19
CA LEU A 167 -10.38 3.00 -17.21
C LEU A 167 -10.08 2.06 -16.03
N LEU A 168 -10.50 2.46 -14.83
CA LEU A 168 -10.33 1.66 -13.62
C LEU A 168 -11.05 0.30 -13.73
N PHE A 169 -12.22 0.26 -14.35
CA PHE A 169 -12.95 -0.97 -14.62
C PHE A 169 -12.17 -1.91 -15.55
N PHE A 170 -11.55 -1.39 -16.62
CA PHE A 170 -10.71 -2.20 -17.51
C PHE A 170 -9.43 -2.69 -16.82
N VAL A 171 -8.74 -1.82 -16.08
CA VAL A 171 -7.54 -2.18 -15.31
C VAL A 171 -7.85 -3.30 -14.31
N GLN A 172 -8.97 -3.23 -13.60
CA GLN A 172 -9.35 -4.25 -12.62
C GLN A 172 -9.70 -5.61 -13.24
N ARG A 173 -10.17 -5.63 -14.48
CA ARG A 173 -10.53 -6.88 -15.20
C ARG A 173 -9.34 -7.57 -15.85
N SER A 174 -8.25 -6.86 -16.09
CA SER A 174 -7.03 -7.42 -16.63
C SER A 174 -6.01 -7.69 -15.52
N PRO A 175 -5.68 -8.95 -15.21
CA PRO A 175 -4.67 -9.27 -14.20
C PRO A 175 -3.31 -8.60 -14.45
N LEU A 176 -2.90 -8.50 -15.72
CA LEU A 176 -1.62 -7.90 -16.10
C LEU A 176 -1.60 -6.40 -15.82
N LEU A 177 -2.67 -5.68 -16.20
CA LEU A 177 -2.78 -4.25 -15.91
C LEU A 177 -2.91 -4.00 -14.41
N LYS A 178 -3.64 -4.87 -13.71
CA LYS A 178 -3.79 -4.79 -12.26
C LYS A 178 -2.46 -4.97 -11.55
N LYS A 179 -1.66 -6.00 -11.85
CA LYS A 179 -0.29 -6.13 -11.32
C LYS A 179 0.57 -4.92 -11.68
N LYS A 180 0.51 -4.48 -12.94
CA LYS A 180 1.29 -3.33 -13.41
C LYS A 180 0.98 -2.05 -12.63
N HIS A 181 -0.28 -1.71 -12.37
CA HIS A 181 -0.63 -0.41 -11.77
C HIS A 181 -1.01 -0.46 -10.29
N MET A 182 -1.24 -1.65 -9.73
CA MET A 182 -1.70 -1.83 -8.35
C MET A 182 -0.90 -2.89 -7.57
N GLY A 183 -0.01 -3.63 -8.22
CA GLY A 183 0.71 -4.74 -7.61
C GLY A 183 -0.18 -5.95 -7.28
N THR A 184 0.36 -6.88 -6.50
CA THR A 184 -0.28 -8.17 -6.19
C THR A 184 -0.61 -8.32 -4.70
N LEU A 185 0.25 -7.78 -3.82
CA LEU A 185 0.09 -7.82 -2.36
C LEU A 185 0.19 -6.42 -1.77
N GLY A 186 -0.85 -5.94 -1.11
CA GLY A 186 -0.79 -4.66 -0.41
C GLY A 186 -0.20 -4.80 0.99
N VAL A 187 0.64 -3.85 1.39
CA VAL A 187 1.08 -3.72 2.78
C VAL A 187 0.83 -2.29 3.25
N THR A 188 0.08 -2.14 4.34
CA THR A 188 -0.18 -0.83 4.95
C THR A 188 0.17 -0.84 6.42
N ALA A 189 0.87 0.20 6.86
CA ALA A 189 1.47 0.31 8.18
C ALA A 189 0.83 1.43 9.02
N VAL A 190 -0.50 1.57 8.95
CA VAL A 190 -1.25 2.64 9.63
C VAL A 190 -1.06 2.59 11.14
N GLY A 191 -0.99 1.39 11.73
CA GLY A 191 -0.83 1.22 13.17
C GLY A 191 0.54 1.66 13.72
N MET A 192 1.53 1.92 12.85
CA MET A 192 2.87 2.33 13.30
C MET A 192 2.95 3.80 13.72
N LYS A 193 1.98 4.64 13.38
CA LYS A 193 1.93 6.06 13.81
C LYS A 193 1.24 6.29 15.15
N GLY A 194 0.89 5.22 15.89
CA GLY A 194 0.30 5.30 17.22
C GLY A 194 0.60 4.07 18.08
N SER A 195 0.27 4.16 19.36
CA SER A 195 0.39 3.05 20.33
C SER A 195 -0.96 2.39 20.63
N LEU A 196 -1.92 2.50 19.70
CA LEU A 196 -3.27 2.00 19.90
C LEU A 196 -3.27 0.46 19.88
N PRO A 197 -3.62 -0.21 21.00
CA PRO A 197 -3.86 -1.64 20.98
C PRO A 197 -5.17 -1.90 20.22
N GLY A 198 -5.11 -2.72 19.17
CA GLY A 198 -6.30 -3.08 18.41
C GLY A 198 -6.02 -3.47 16.96
N TRP A 199 -7.11 -3.80 16.28
CA TRP A 199 -7.12 -4.26 14.90
C TRP A 199 -7.56 -3.14 13.97
N ILE A 200 -6.91 -3.05 12.81
CA ILE A 200 -7.34 -2.17 11.73
C ILE A 200 -7.97 -3.05 10.67
N ILE A 201 -9.28 -2.92 10.48
CA ILE A 201 -10.02 -3.65 9.46
C ILE A 201 -10.07 -2.78 8.20
N PRO A 202 -9.40 -3.16 7.11
CA PRO A 202 -9.45 -2.39 5.88
C PRO A 202 -10.80 -2.60 5.22
N LEU A 203 -11.27 -1.57 4.52
CA LEU A 203 -12.53 -1.65 3.77
C LEU A 203 -12.31 -2.30 2.39
N GLY A 204 -11.57 -3.41 2.36
CA GLY A 204 -11.08 -4.03 1.12
C GLY A 204 -9.89 -3.30 0.50
N GLY A 205 -9.51 -3.71 -0.71
CA GLY A 205 -8.33 -3.18 -1.38
C GLY A 205 -8.24 -3.55 -2.86
N THR A 206 -7.31 -2.95 -3.59
CA THR A 206 -7.10 -3.23 -5.01
C THR A 206 -6.31 -4.52 -5.26
N THR A 207 -5.49 -4.97 -4.32
CA THR A 207 -4.65 -6.18 -4.40
C THR A 207 -5.42 -7.47 -4.08
N THR A 208 -4.81 -8.64 -4.27
CA THR A 208 -5.44 -9.93 -3.92
C THR A 208 -5.45 -10.11 -2.40
N ILE A 209 -4.33 -9.78 -1.76
CA ILE A 209 -4.15 -9.80 -0.31
C ILE A 209 -3.75 -8.39 0.13
N LEU A 210 -4.20 -7.99 1.32
CA LEU A 210 -3.82 -6.73 1.94
C LEU A 210 -3.43 -7.01 3.40
N PHE A 211 -2.15 -6.86 3.70
CA PHE A 211 -1.64 -6.90 5.06
C PHE A 211 -1.75 -5.53 5.69
N VAL A 212 -2.44 -5.49 6.83
CA VAL A 212 -2.66 -4.29 7.62
C VAL A 212 -1.93 -4.46 8.94
N ILE A 213 -0.85 -3.70 9.11
CA ILE A 213 0.00 -3.76 10.29
C ILE A 213 -0.59 -2.83 11.34
N GLY A 214 -1.02 -3.42 12.45
CA GLY A 214 -1.50 -2.72 13.65
C GLY A 214 -0.38 -2.13 14.51
N GLY A 215 -0.76 -1.61 15.67
CA GLY A 215 0.19 -1.08 16.65
C GLY A 215 1.03 -2.18 17.29
N ILE A 216 2.28 -1.86 17.64
CA ILE A 216 3.16 -2.78 18.39
C ILE A 216 3.08 -2.40 19.86
N THR A 217 2.59 -3.32 20.70
CA THR A 217 2.47 -3.14 22.14
C THR A 217 3.19 -4.25 22.91
N LYS A 218 3.59 -3.97 24.15
CA LYS A 218 4.08 -5.00 25.08
C LYS A 218 2.88 -5.73 25.65
N LYS A 219 2.95 -7.05 25.74
CA LYS A 219 1.92 -7.90 26.35
C LYS A 219 2.56 -8.84 27.38
N PRO A 220 1.87 -9.18 28.48
CA PRO A 220 2.35 -10.20 29.40
C PRO A 220 2.45 -11.55 28.69
N GLY A 221 3.58 -12.24 28.80
CA GLY A 221 3.85 -13.52 28.13
C GLY A 221 4.75 -13.44 26.90
N VAL A 222 5.34 -12.27 26.64
CA VAL A 222 6.33 -12.01 25.58
C VAL A 222 7.54 -11.27 26.13
#